data_AF-A0A3N7GN17-F1
#
_entry.id   AF-A0A3N7GN17-F1
#
_cell.length_a   1.000
_cell.length_b   1.000
_cell.length_c   1.000
_cell.angle_alpha   90.00
_cell.angle_beta   90.00
_cell.angle_gamma   90.00
#
_symmetry.space_group_name_H-M   'P 1'
#
loop_
_entity.id
_entity.type
_entity.pdbx_description
1 polymer ?
#
loop_
_entity_poly.entity_id
_entity_poly.type
_entity_poly.pdbx_seq_one_letter_code
_entity_poly.pdbx_strand_id
1 'polypeptide(L)'
;MREFLPVLKILLRFVLIYFALLAAYQAYLYFYESKGMIDPLTTLMAKQCSTVQNTAGLQTTLEQSNAYDGIMYVVRGIYATRMVEGCNAVSIMILFLAFVFAFYKGFKRTLLFAVAGLVILYLLNIGRIVLLNYIAVAHPGQMKPAHDYLFPAIIYGGVVALWLVWVKFFVLKDEKAA
;
A
#
# COMPACT_ATOMS: atom_id res chain seq x y z
N MET A 1 -12.54 9.57 -33.22
CA MET A 1 -11.95 8.27 -32.84
C MET A 1 -10.43 8.23 -32.90
N ARG A 2 -9.75 8.71 -33.97
CA ARG A 2 -8.27 8.62 -34.09
C ARG A 2 -7.47 9.32 -32.99
N GLU A 3 -8.01 10.41 -32.44
CA GLU A 3 -7.38 11.22 -31.38
C GLU A 3 -7.31 10.53 -30.01
N PHE A 4 -8.17 9.53 -29.75
CA PHE A 4 -8.18 8.79 -28.48
C PHE A 4 -7.32 7.53 -28.49
N LEU A 5 -6.82 7.07 -29.66
CA LEU A 5 -6.00 5.85 -29.74
C LEU A 5 -4.74 5.91 -28.87
N PRO A 6 -4.00 7.02 -28.78
CA PRO A 6 -2.82 7.08 -27.90
C PRO A 6 -3.18 6.88 -26.43
N VAL A 7 -4.27 7.51 -25.97
CA VAL A 7 -4.75 7.39 -24.59
C VAL A 7 -5.24 5.97 -24.31
N LEU A 8 -5.98 5.37 -25.25
CA LEU A 8 -6.49 4.01 -25.13
C LEU A 8 -5.34 2.98 -25.05
N LYS A 9 -4.26 3.17 -25.81
CA LYS A 9 -3.05 2.32 -25.73
C LYS A 9 -2.40 2.39 -24.35
N ILE A 10 -2.28 3.58 -23.76
CA ILE A 10 -1.71 3.75 -22.41
C ILE A 10 -2.62 3.10 -21.37
N LEU A 11 -3.93 3.32 -21.48
CA LEU A 11 -4.91 2.72 -20.57
C LEU A 11 -4.88 1.19 -20.65
N LEU A 12 -4.84 0.62 -21.85
CA LEU A 12 -4.72 -0.83 -22.04
C LEU A 12 -3.42 -1.36 -21.43
N ARG A 13 -2.29 -0.68 -21.66
CA ARG A 13 -1.00 -1.02 -21.05
C ARG A 13 -1.07 -1.01 -19.53
N PHE A 14 -1.67 0.02 -18.94
CA PHE A 14 -1.91 0.12 -17.51
C PHE A 14 -2.70 -1.08 -16.99
N VAL A 15 -3.85 -1.39 -17.62
CA VAL A 15 -4.73 -2.48 -17.22
C VAL A 15 -4.00 -3.83 -17.29
N LEU A 16 -3.25 -4.09 -18.37
CA LEU A 16 -2.49 -5.34 -18.53
C LEU A 16 -1.40 -5.48 -17.47
N ILE A 17 -0.63 -4.42 -17.22
CA ILE A 17 0.42 -4.45 -16.19
C ILE A 17 -0.19 -4.63 -14.80
N TYR A 18 -1.28 -3.91 -14.51
CA TYR A 18 -1.99 -4.02 -13.24
C TYR A 18 -2.46 -5.44 -12.98
N PHE A 19 -3.20 -6.05 -13.92
CA PHE A 19 -3.69 -7.41 -13.74
C PHE A 19 -2.57 -8.45 -13.71
N ALA A 20 -1.49 -8.28 -14.47
CA ALA A 20 -0.34 -9.18 -14.41
C ALA A 20 0.33 -9.14 -13.03
N LEU A 21 0.59 -7.95 -12.49
CA LEU A 21 1.17 -7.77 -11.15
C LEU A 21 0.22 -8.24 -10.05
N LEU A 22 -1.08 -7.96 -10.19
CA LEU A 22 -2.09 -8.40 -9.23
C LEU A 22 -2.19 -9.94 -9.23
N ALA A 23 -2.22 -10.58 -10.40
CA ALA A 23 -2.23 -12.03 -10.50
C ALA A 23 -0.98 -12.67 -9.88
N ALA A 24 0.20 -12.08 -10.10
CA ALA A 24 1.44 -12.53 -9.45
C ALA A 24 1.34 -12.41 -7.92
N TYR A 25 0.76 -11.33 -7.41
CA TYR A 25 0.55 -11.15 -5.98
C TYR A 25 -0.49 -12.14 -5.41
N GLN A 26 -1.58 -12.40 -6.14
CA GLN A 26 -2.57 -13.40 -5.71
C GLN A 26 -1.98 -14.82 -5.70
N ALA A 27 -1.14 -15.17 -6.69
CA ALA A 27 -0.42 -16.43 -6.69
C ALA A 27 0.55 -16.55 -5.50
N TYR A 28 1.23 -15.44 -5.15
CA TYR A 28 2.05 -15.35 -3.95
C TYR A 28 1.22 -15.59 -2.67
N LEU A 29 0.07 -14.93 -2.52
CA LEU A 29 -0.81 -15.13 -1.36
C LEU A 29 -1.32 -16.57 -1.25
N TYR A 30 -1.82 -17.12 -2.36
CA TYR A 30 -2.29 -18.50 -2.43
C TYR A 30 -1.23 -19.53 -2.01
N PHE A 31 0.04 -19.30 -2.35
CA PHE A 31 1.14 -20.17 -1.94
C PHE A 31 1.35 -20.21 -0.41
N TYR A 32 1.13 -19.11 0.30
CA TYR A 32 1.24 -19.08 1.77
C TYR A 32 -0.05 -19.58 2.43
N GLU A 33 -1.21 -19.18 1.91
CA GLU A 33 -2.52 -19.61 2.38
C GLU A 33 -2.68 -21.13 2.31
N SER A 34 -2.26 -21.75 1.19
CA SER A 34 -2.30 -23.22 1.01
C SER A 34 -1.44 -23.99 2.03
N LYS A 35 -0.54 -23.30 2.74
CA LYS A 35 0.29 -23.86 3.81
C LYS A 35 -0.21 -23.48 5.20
N GLY A 36 -1.36 -22.80 5.32
CA GLY A 36 -1.89 -22.27 6.56
C GLY A 36 -1.00 -21.19 7.19
N MET A 37 -0.24 -20.45 6.37
CA MET A 37 0.70 -19.43 6.84
C MET A 37 0.27 -18.03 6.40
N ILE A 38 0.51 -17.05 7.26
CA ILE A 38 0.42 -15.63 6.91
C ILE A 38 1.64 -15.26 6.07
N ASP A 39 1.45 -14.46 5.02
CA ASP A 39 2.54 -14.09 4.15
C ASP A 39 3.64 -13.25 4.88
N PRO A 40 4.91 -13.40 4.49
CA PRO A 40 6.02 -12.67 5.08
C PRO A 40 5.90 -11.14 5.03
N LEU A 41 5.27 -10.55 4.01
CA LEU A 41 5.14 -9.09 3.91
C LEU A 41 4.16 -8.57 4.97
N THR A 42 3.03 -9.25 5.16
CA THR A 42 2.07 -8.93 6.23
C THR A 42 2.71 -9.09 7.60
N THR A 43 3.48 -10.17 7.81
CA THR A 43 4.22 -10.40 9.05
C THR A 43 5.30 -9.34 9.31
N LEU A 44 6.04 -8.96 8.28
CA LEU A 44 7.08 -7.93 8.37
C LEU A 44 6.49 -6.57 8.73
N MET A 45 5.41 -6.18 8.03
CA MET A 45 4.68 -4.94 8.31
C MET A 45 4.18 -4.93 9.76
N ALA A 46 3.63 -6.06 10.24
CA ALA A 46 3.17 -6.19 11.61
C ALA A 46 4.28 -5.91 12.64
N LYS A 47 5.44 -6.54 12.44
CA LYS A 47 6.62 -6.35 13.29
C LYS A 47 7.09 -4.91 13.29
N GLN A 48 7.22 -4.29 12.11
CA GLN A 48 7.69 -2.91 12.01
C GLN A 48 6.72 -1.92 12.65
N CYS A 49 5.41 -2.07 12.45
CA CYS A 49 4.41 -1.24 13.12
C CYS A 49 4.46 -1.43 14.64
N SER A 50 4.64 -2.66 15.13
CA SER A 50 4.81 -2.92 16.56
C SER A 50 6.08 -2.27 17.12
N THR A 51 7.21 -2.33 16.39
CA THR A 51 8.44 -1.63 16.78
C THR A 51 8.21 -0.13 16.90
N VAL A 52 7.59 0.50 15.89
CA VAL A 52 7.29 1.94 15.92
C VAL A 52 6.38 2.29 17.10
N GLN A 53 5.31 1.52 17.34
CA GLN A 53 4.42 1.73 18.48
C GLN A 53 5.15 1.64 19.81
N ASN A 54 5.96 0.60 20.02
CA ASN A 54 6.71 0.42 21.26
C ASN A 54 7.72 1.56 21.47
N THR A 55 8.42 2.01 20.41
CA THR A 55 9.32 3.18 20.50
C THR A 55 8.58 4.48 20.82
N ALA A 56 7.30 4.57 20.47
CA ALA A 56 6.44 5.72 20.77
C ALA A 56 5.71 5.60 22.14
N GLY A 57 6.01 4.61 22.97
CA GLY A 57 5.37 4.40 24.27
C GLY A 57 3.98 3.73 24.21
N LEU A 58 3.60 3.19 23.05
CA LEU A 58 2.42 2.34 22.88
C LEU A 58 2.86 0.88 23.05
N GLN A 59 2.84 0.39 24.29
CA GLN A 59 3.14 -1.01 24.62
C GLN A 59 2.28 -1.94 23.75
N THR A 60 2.92 -2.60 22.79
CA THR A 60 2.24 -3.39 21.76
C THR A 60 2.88 -4.76 21.66
N THR A 61 2.08 -5.81 21.85
CA THR A 61 2.45 -7.18 21.54
C THR A 61 1.72 -7.65 20.28
N LEU A 62 2.34 -8.61 19.60
CA LEU A 62 1.76 -9.26 18.43
C LEU A 62 1.31 -10.66 18.84
N GLU A 63 0.02 -10.94 18.68
CA GLU A 63 -0.55 -12.25 18.97
C GLU A 63 -1.10 -12.86 17.68
N GLN A 64 -0.72 -14.11 17.41
CA GLN A 64 -1.36 -14.92 16.38
C GLN A 64 -2.39 -15.82 17.08
N SER A 65 -3.63 -15.77 16.63
CA SER A 65 -4.69 -16.63 17.12
C SER A 65 -5.12 -17.57 16.01
N ASN A 66 -5.25 -18.87 16.33
CA ASN A 66 -5.81 -19.85 15.40
C ASN A 66 -7.29 -19.58 15.06
N ALA A 67 -7.95 -18.66 15.78
CA ALA A 67 -9.34 -18.29 15.56
C ALA A 67 -9.54 -17.19 14.50
N TYR A 68 -8.47 -16.48 14.10
CA TYR A 68 -8.55 -15.36 13.17
C TYR A 68 -7.41 -15.40 12.17
N ASP A 69 -7.72 -15.35 10.88
CA ASP A 69 -6.71 -15.12 9.85
C ASP A 69 -6.10 -13.73 10.04
N GLY A 70 -4.80 -13.67 10.39
CA GLY A 70 -4.05 -12.45 10.60
C GLY A 70 -3.25 -12.37 11.90
N ILE A 71 -2.63 -11.21 12.13
CA ILE A 71 -1.84 -10.91 13.34
C ILE A 71 -2.57 -9.83 14.14
N MET A 72 -2.87 -10.11 15.41
CA MET A 72 -3.51 -9.15 16.30
C MET A 72 -2.47 -8.21 16.93
N TYR A 73 -2.76 -6.90 16.91
CA TYR A 73 -2.07 -5.94 17.75
C TYR A 73 -2.78 -5.84 19.09
N VAL A 74 -2.09 -6.24 20.14
CA VAL A 74 -2.56 -6.06 21.52
C VAL A 74 -1.82 -4.86 22.11
N VAL A 75 -2.53 -3.74 22.21
CA VAL A 75 -1.96 -2.45 22.63
C VAL A 75 -2.46 -2.16 24.05
N ARG A 76 -1.54 -2.08 25.02
CA ARG A 76 -1.84 -1.92 26.45
C ARG A 76 -2.85 -2.95 26.98
N GLY A 77 -2.74 -4.20 26.51
CA GLY A 77 -3.64 -5.29 26.89
C GLY A 77 -5.00 -5.29 26.16
N ILE A 78 -5.23 -4.37 25.22
CA ILE A 78 -6.48 -4.28 24.44
C ILE A 78 -6.22 -4.78 23.02
N TYR A 79 -7.08 -5.67 22.53
CA TYR A 79 -7.09 -6.09 21.11
C TYR A 79 -7.52 -4.92 20.22
N ALA A 80 -6.53 -4.22 19.66
CA ALA A 80 -6.75 -2.94 18.98
C ALA A 80 -7.19 -3.13 17.52
N THR A 81 -6.33 -3.71 16.69
CA THR A 81 -6.65 -4.03 15.29
C THR A 81 -6.02 -5.35 14.86
N ARG A 82 -6.49 -5.87 13.73
CA ARG A 82 -5.98 -7.07 13.08
C ARG A 82 -5.23 -6.71 11.80
N MET A 83 -3.99 -7.15 11.69
CA MET A 83 -3.22 -7.10 10.46
C MET A 83 -3.60 -8.27 9.55
N VAL A 84 -4.04 -7.96 8.33
CA VAL A 84 -4.34 -8.91 7.25
C VAL A 84 -3.66 -8.46 5.96
N GLU A 85 -3.69 -9.28 4.90
CA GLU A 85 -3.05 -8.98 3.62
C GLU A 85 -3.56 -7.66 3.03
N GLY A 86 -4.86 -7.39 3.17
CA GLY A 86 -5.46 -6.13 2.71
C GLY A 86 -4.88 -4.87 3.36
N CYS A 87 -4.23 -4.99 4.52
CA CYS A 87 -3.66 -3.87 5.28
C CYS A 87 -2.18 -3.61 4.97
N ASN A 88 -1.48 -4.49 4.24
CA ASN A 88 -0.04 -4.35 3.99
C ASN A 88 0.30 -3.37 2.84
N ALA A 89 -0.72 -2.77 2.21
CA ALA A 89 -0.64 -1.81 1.09
C ALA A 89 -0.04 -2.33 -0.23
N VAL A 90 0.29 -3.63 -0.37
CA VAL A 90 0.89 -4.19 -1.59
C VAL A 90 -0.02 -4.01 -2.81
N SER A 91 -1.33 -4.23 -2.67
CA SER A 91 -2.28 -4.01 -3.77
C SER A 91 -2.31 -2.56 -4.25
N ILE A 92 -2.12 -1.59 -3.34
CA ILE A 92 -2.09 -0.16 -3.65
C ILE A 92 -0.76 0.20 -4.31
N MET A 93 0.34 -0.38 -3.85
CA MET A 93 1.66 -0.25 -4.48
C MET A 93 1.67 -0.82 -5.90
N ILE A 94 1.01 -1.96 -6.13
CA ILE A 94 0.84 -2.55 -7.47
C ILE A 94 0.07 -1.58 -8.38
N LEU A 95 -1.04 -1.02 -7.90
CA LEU A 95 -1.80 0.00 -8.63
C LEU A 95 -0.92 1.18 -9.02
N PHE A 96 -0.14 1.70 -8.07
CA PHE A 96 0.80 2.79 -8.30
C PHE A 96 1.84 2.44 -9.37
N LEU A 97 2.50 1.28 -9.26
CA LEU A 97 3.51 0.82 -10.20
C LEU A 97 2.97 0.62 -11.61
N ALA A 98 1.78 0.04 -11.72
CA ALA A 98 1.14 -0.18 -13.01
C ALA A 98 0.97 1.12 -13.79
N PHE A 99 0.58 2.20 -13.11
CA PHE A 99 0.46 3.52 -13.73
C PHE A 99 1.83 4.08 -14.13
N VAL A 100 2.81 4.06 -13.24
CA VAL A 100 4.17 4.56 -13.53
C VAL A 100 4.76 3.85 -14.75
N PHE A 101 4.60 2.53 -14.86
CA PHE A 101 5.09 1.75 -16.00
C PHE A 101 4.24 1.91 -17.26
N ALA A 102 2.95 2.24 -17.16
CA ALA A 102 2.15 2.57 -18.33
C ALA A 102 2.71 3.81 -19.05
N PHE A 103 3.22 4.78 -18.29
CA PHE A 103 3.87 6.01 -18.77
C PHE A 103 5.40 5.93 -18.77
N TYR A 104 5.98 4.75 -19.01
CA TYR A 104 7.43 4.57 -19.04
C TYR A 104 8.12 5.54 -20.01
N LYS A 105 9.07 6.34 -19.49
CA LYS A 105 9.87 7.32 -20.25
C LYS A 105 11.39 7.08 -20.12
N GLY A 106 11.79 5.83 -19.84
CA GLY A 106 13.19 5.41 -19.74
C GLY A 106 13.56 4.76 -18.41
N PHE A 107 14.55 3.86 -18.44
CA PHE A 107 14.80 2.89 -17.37
C PHE A 107 15.17 3.55 -16.04
N LYS A 108 16.21 4.40 -16.04
CA LYS A 108 16.75 5.00 -14.80
C LYS A 108 15.73 5.89 -14.08
N ARG A 109 15.07 6.79 -14.80
CA ARG A 109 14.11 7.74 -14.23
C ARG A 109 12.86 7.03 -13.70
N THR A 110 12.32 6.11 -14.49
CA THR A 110 11.10 5.37 -14.11
C THR A 110 11.36 4.48 -12.90
N LEU A 111 12.49 3.75 -12.86
CA LEU A 111 12.81 2.87 -11.75
C LEU A 111 13.08 3.65 -10.46
N LEU A 112 13.84 4.75 -10.54
CA LEU A 112 14.11 5.59 -9.36
C LEU A 112 12.81 6.17 -8.77
N PHE A 113 11.92 6.68 -9.63
CA PHE A 113 10.63 7.21 -9.18
C PHE A 113 9.72 6.11 -8.61
N ALA A 114 9.68 4.94 -9.26
CA ALA A 114 8.92 3.79 -8.79
C ALA A 114 9.38 3.36 -7.39
N VAL A 115 10.68 3.18 -7.18
CA VAL A 115 11.24 2.79 -5.88
C VAL A 115 10.98 3.86 -4.82
N ALA A 116 11.20 5.14 -5.13
CA ALA A 116 10.92 6.23 -4.20
C ALA A 116 9.43 6.27 -3.80
N GLY A 117 8.53 6.12 -4.78
CA GLY A 117 7.09 6.08 -4.54
C GLY A 117 6.68 4.88 -3.68
N LEU A 118 7.25 3.69 -3.92
CA LEU A 118 7.03 2.51 -3.09
C LEU A 118 7.44 2.75 -1.64
N VAL A 119 8.62 3.33 -1.41
CA VAL A 119 9.10 3.66 -0.06
C VAL A 119 8.16 4.64 0.62
N ILE A 120 7.72 5.71 -0.06
CA ILE A 120 6.78 6.70 0.48
C ILE A 120 5.45 6.04 0.87
N LEU A 121 4.86 5.23 -0.02
CA LEU A 121 3.59 4.55 0.26
C LEU A 121 3.73 3.54 1.39
N TYR A 122 4.88 2.86 1.49
CA TYR A 122 5.17 1.91 2.56
C TYR A 122 5.23 2.60 3.92
N LEU A 123 5.95 3.72 4.01
CA LEU A 123 6.03 4.53 5.23
C LEU A 123 4.66 5.14 5.60
N LEU A 124 3.91 5.63 4.62
CA LEU A 124 2.53 6.10 4.85
C LEU A 124 1.65 4.99 5.43
N ASN A 125 1.79 3.75 4.94
CA ASN A 125 1.03 2.63 5.46
C ASN A 125 1.42 2.25 6.90
N ILE A 126 2.71 2.28 7.24
CA ILE A 126 3.14 2.13 8.64
C ILE A 126 2.47 3.19 9.51
N GLY A 127 2.54 4.47 9.11
CA GLY A 127 1.91 5.57 9.84
C GLY A 127 0.40 5.36 10.01
N ARG A 128 -0.29 4.91 8.96
CA ARG A 128 -1.72 4.54 9.00
C ARG A 128 -2.01 3.49 10.07
N ILE A 129 -1.27 2.38 10.08
CA ILE A 129 -1.54 1.26 11.00
C ILE A 129 -1.25 1.69 12.46
N VAL A 130 -0.14 2.38 12.68
CA VAL A 130 0.24 2.90 14.01
C VAL A 130 -0.83 3.84 14.55
N LEU A 131 -1.32 4.77 13.73
CA LEU A 131 -2.38 5.70 14.14
C LEU A 131 -3.73 5.01 14.33
N LEU A 132 -4.08 4.03 13.49
CA LEU A 132 -5.30 3.23 13.67
C LEU A 132 -5.28 2.47 15.01
N ASN A 133 -4.16 1.85 15.36
CA ASN A 133 -4.01 1.18 16.65
C ASN A 133 -4.11 2.14 17.83
N TYR A 134 -3.51 3.33 17.71
CA TYR A 134 -3.66 4.38 18.71
C TYR A 134 -5.12 4.81 18.87
N ILE A 135 -5.81 5.11 17.77
CA ILE A 135 -7.22 5.52 17.76
C ILE A 135 -8.11 4.40 18.33
N ALA A 136 -7.86 3.14 17.99
CA ALA A 136 -8.63 2.02 18.50
C ALA A 136 -8.63 1.95 20.04
N VAL A 137 -7.51 2.29 20.68
CA VAL A 137 -7.39 2.27 22.14
C VAL A 137 -7.79 3.60 22.78
N ALA A 138 -7.37 4.73 22.23
CA ALA A 138 -7.56 6.05 22.85
C ALA A 138 -8.92 6.69 22.51
N HIS A 139 -9.43 6.43 21.31
CA HIS A 139 -10.65 7.05 20.76
C HIS A 139 -11.48 6.04 19.95
N PRO A 140 -11.96 4.94 20.54
CA PRO A 140 -12.63 3.85 19.80
C PRO A 140 -13.83 4.31 18.95
N GLY A 141 -14.56 5.36 19.39
CA GLY A 141 -15.65 5.96 18.60
C GLY A 141 -15.21 6.59 17.28
N GLN A 142 -13.92 6.94 17.13
CA GLN A 142 -13.35 7.48 15.88
C GLN A 142 -12.74 6.39 14.99
N MET A 143 -12.68 5.14 15.44
CA MET A 143 -12.03 4.06 14.69
C MET A 143 -12.70 3.82 13.34
N LYS A 144 -14.04 3.74 13.33
CA LYS A 144 -14.81 3.51 12.09
C LYS A 144 -14.59 4.62 11.06
N PRO A 145 -14.81 5.92 11.36
CA PRO A 145 -14.57 6.96 10.36
C PRO A 145 -13.09 7.08 9.95
N ALA A 146 -12.16 6.82 10.87
CA ALA A 146 -10.74 6.81 10.54
C ALA A 146 -10.41 5.70 9.52
N HIS A 147 -10.92 4.49 9.77
CA HIS A 147 -10.68 3.32 8.91
C HIS A 147 -11.39 3.41 7.56
N ASP A 148 -12.65 3.86 7.54
CA ASP A 148 -13.49 3.79 6.34
C ASP A 148 -13.28 5.00 5.41
N TYR A 149 -12.83 6.14 5.93
CA TYR A 149 -12.72 7.38 5.16
C TYR A 149 -11.33 8.01 5.23
N LEU A 150 -10.83 8.33 6.42
CA LEU A 150 -9.63 9.14 6.57
C LEU A 150 -8.40 8.45 5.98
N PHE A 151 -8.09 7.24 6.43
CA PHE A 151 -6.89 6.55 5.99
C PHE A 151 -6.95 6.07 4.54
N PRO A 152 -8.10 5.58 4.02
CA PRO A 152 -8.26 5.39 2.58
C PRO A 152 -8.00 6.67 1.80
N ALA A 153 -8.58 7.81 2.22
CA ALA A 153 -8.35 9.09 1.54
C ALA A 153 -6.87 9.51 1.54
N ILE A 154 -6.15 9.32 2.66
CA ILE A 154 -4.72 9.60 2.74
C ILE A 154 -3.91 8.72 1.79
N ILE A 155 -4.17 7.42 1.76
CA ILE A 155 -3.40 6.49 0.94
C ILE A 155 -3.72 6.67 -0.55
N TYR A 156 -5.00 6.69 -0.95
CA TYR A 156 -5.39 6.89 -2.35
C TYR A 156 -5.04 8.31 -2.82
N GLY A 157 -5.20 9.31 -1.97
CA GLY A 157 -4.75 10.68 -2.25
C GLY A 157 -3.24 10.74 -2.44
N GLY A 158 -2.45 10.01 -1.65
CA GLY A 158 -1.01 9.88 -1.81
C GLY A 158 -0.62 9.25 -3.16
N VAL A 159 -1.31 8.18 -3.58
CA VAL A 159 -1.11 7.57 -4.91
C VAL A 159 -1.40 8.57 -6.02
N VAL A 160 -2.54 9.26 -5.97
CA VAL A 160 -2.91 10.26 -6.98
C VAL A 160 -1.90 11.42 -7.00
N ALA A 161 -1.46 11.91 -5.84
CA ALA A 161 -0.45 12.95 -5.76
C ALA A 161 0.87 12.51 -6.40
N LEU A 162 1.34 11.29 -6.12
CA LEU A 162 2.53 10.72 -6.75
C LEU A 162 2.35 10.58 -8.27
N TRP A 163 1.18 10.19 -8.75
CA TRP A 163 0.89 10.15 -10.19
C TRP A 163 0.94 11.53 -10.84
N LEU A 164 0.37 12.55 -10.20
CA LEU A 164 0.43 13.92 -10.69
C LEU A 164 1.87 14.43 -10.76
N VAL A 165 2.69 14.12 -9.75
CA VAL A 165 4.14 14.42 -9.75
C VAL A 165 4.83 13.69 -10.91
N TRP A 166 4.58 12.39 -11.10
CA TRP A 166 5.14 11.62 -12.20
C TRP A 166 4.81 12.24 -13.57
N VAL A 167 3.53 12.51 -13.82
CA VAL A 167 3.06 13.07 -15.09
C VAL A 167 3.67 14.46 -15.32
N LYS A 168 3.60 15.34 -14.32
CA LYS A 168 4.07 16.73 -14.45
C LYS A 168 5.57 16.81 -14.74
N PHE A 169 6.38 16.04 -14.01
CA PHE A 169 7.84 16.22 -14.04
C PHE A 169 8.56 15.29 -15.01
N PHE A 170 7.98 14.14 -15.35
CA PHE A 170 8.65 13.14 -16.18
C PHE A 170 7.94 12.88 -17.50
N VAL A 171 6.60 12.95 -17.54
CA VAL A 171 5.87 12.72 -18.80
C VAL A 171 5.83 14.00 -19.64
N LEU A 172 5.33 15.11 -19.07
CA LEU A 172 5.11 16.36 -19.81
C LEU A 172 6.39 17.18 -20.03
N LYS A 173 7.36 17.11 -19.12
CA LYS A 173 8.62 17.85 -19.26
C LYS A 173 9.48 17.29 -20.39
N ASP A 174 9.49 15.98 -20.57
CA ASP A 174 10.23 15.33 -21.65
C ASP A 174 9.59 15.58 -23.03
N GLU A 175 8.27 15.77 -23.11
CA GLU A 175 7.60 16.17 -24.36
C GLU A 175 7.90 17.59 -24.80
N LYS A 176 8.25 18.49 -23.88
CA LYS A 176 8.68 19.85 -24.21
C LYS A 176 10.18 19.94 -24.58
N ALA A 177 10.94 18.89 -24.30
CA ALA A 177 12.38 18.83 -24.55
C ALA A 177 12.75 17.97 -25.77
N ALA A 178 11.76 17.28 -26.37
CA ALA A 178 11.86 16.50 -27.61
C ALA A 178 11.26 17.29 -28.78
#